data_AF-A0A166DLT0-F1
#
_entry.id   AF-A0A166DLT0-F1
#
_cell.length_a   1.000
_cell.length_b   1.000
_cell.length_c   1.000
_cell.angle_alpha   90.00
_cell.angle_beta   90.00
_cell.angle_gamma   90.00
#
_symmetry.space_group_name_H-M   'P 1'
#
loop_
_entity.id
_entity.type
_entity.pdbx_description
1 polymer ?
#
loop_
_entity_poly.entity_id
_entity_poly.type
_entity_poly.pdbx_seq_one_letter_code
_entity_poly.pdbx_strand_id
1 'polypeptide(L)'
;MADYPLHRVHADANIDKFDVFIAGSGPIGAVYARLLVDLGYNVVMAEIGDQDTRVPGEHKKNEIEYQKDIDRFVKVIQGALSTVSVPRGATIVPTLGPAAWTAKDPNQMYITNGRNIFQQEHNNLGAEAVTRGVGGMSTHWTCATPEFFAGIERPLLFKDTEKDGAEWTLLYDAARALIGTSSKEFDYSIRHNVVLKALQDAYPDRGVKPLPLACHRLAKGSPYVQWHAADNVYGDLFEDSKKKKQNKAGKERGFFALLTNTRVTKYHERQDGLNAGHHIELVEVKDLLEDRLAPTIAGDVNFYIKAKIYVTAAGAVATPQILANSGFGGTRRPDEAVVPPIPMLGSHITEQPMAFCQVVLLRELVEDIKNFDNKPDWWKEAVTAHIEAHGKTDPLPIPFQDPEPQVTIPFSKARPWHTQIHRDAFSYGEVGPRVDSRIVVDLRFFGKQKGSPTNRLFFEKNLTDAYGMPQPTFEYIPTTEGAEDTQRMMNDMTDIANKLGAYLPGSEPQFMTPGLALHLGGTTRLGLGGDIKETVGNFNSQVWNFTNLFVAGNGTIPTAFGANPTLTSMCLAFRSVHKISELLTKDEFPPARAEDVLELTPKEFLNWAFDPTDPNFPNHRLRQPHRSV
;
A
#
# COMPACT_ATOMS: atom_id res chain seq x y z
N MET A 1 30.06 22.58 5.17
CA MET A 1 29.31 21.50 5.85
C MET A 1 28.99 21.80 7.33
N ALA A 2 29.44 22.91 7.92
CA ALA A 2 29.26 23.19 9.36
C ALA A 2 27.99 24.00 9.74
N ASP A 3 27.14 24.39 8.78
CA ASP A 3 26.05 25.36 9.01
C ASP A 3 24.63 24.77 8.86
N TYR A 4 24.46 23.46 8.97
CA TYR A 4 23.14 22.82 8.86
C TYR A 4 22.48 22.68 10.25
N PRO A 5 21.36 23.35 10.54
CA PRO A 5 20.68 23.22 11.82
C PRO A 5 20.11 21.80 11.96
N LEU A 6 20.64 21.02 12.92
CA LEU A 6 20.11 19.70 13.22
C LEU A 6 18.68 19.82 13.76
N HIS A 7 17.83 18.88 13.40
CA HIS A 7 16.49 18.78 13.98
C HIS A 7 16.58 18.53 15.48
N ARG A 8 15.70 19.16 16.28
CA ARG A 8 15.72 19.11 17.75
C ARG A 8 15.72 17.69 18.35
N VAL A 9 15.17 16.72 17.61
CA VAL A 9 15.13 15.30 17.99
C VAL A 9 16.51 14.74 18.38
N HIS A 10 17.59 15.26 17.79
CA HIS A 10 18.96 14.89 18.16
C HIS A 10 19.29 15.29 19.60
N ALA A 11 18.96 16.53 19.98
CA ALA A 11 19.16 17.04 21.33
C ALA A 11 18.20 16.39 22.34
N ASP A 12 16.92 16.25 21.98
CA ASP A 12 15.89 15.65 22.83
C ASP A 12 16.21 14.19 23.19
N ALA A 13 16.77 13.44 22.23
CA ALA A 13 17.16 12.05 22.42
C ALA A 13 18.59 11.88 22.97
N ASN A 14 19.39 12.95 23.01
CA ASN A 14 20.84 12.90 23.26
C ASN A 14 21.56 11.90 22.32
N ILE A 15 21.27 11.99 21.01
CA ILE A 15 21.81 11.12 19.96
C ILE A 15 22.37 12.00 18.83
N ASP A 16 23.69 11.99 18.66
CA ASP A 16 24.35 12.77 17.59
C ASP A 16 24.06 12.20 16.18
N LYS A 17 23.97 10.88 16.08
CA LYS A 17 23.73 10.14 14.84
C LYS A 17 22.87 8.91 15.14
N PHE A 18 21.68 8.85 14.56
CA PHE A 18 20.79 7.69 14.70
C PHE A 18 21.36 6.49 13.93
N ASP A 19 20.92 5.28 14.29
CA ASP A 19 21.30 4.10 13.51
C ASP A 19 20.56 4.10 12.18
N VAL A 20 19.26 4.40 12.20
CA VAL A 20 18.41 4.38 11.00
C VAL A 20 17.46 5.58 10.95
N PHE A 21 17.40 6.23 9.79
CA PHE A 21 16.35 7.17 9.41
C PHE A 21 15.35 6.50 8.47
N ILE A 22 14.04 6.73 8.67
CA ILE A 22 12.97 6.20 7.81
C ILE A 22 12.08 7.35 7.30
N ALA A 23 11.94 7.47 5.98
CA ALA A 23 10.95 8.35 5.36
C ALA A 23 9.64 7.60 5.08
N GLY A 24 8.53 8.03 5.69
CA GLY A 24 7.20 7.47 5.50
C GLY A 24 6.81 6.45 6.58
N SER A 25 5.59 6.61 7.10
CA SER A 25 5.07 5.84 8.25
C SER A 25 4.03 4.78 7.89
N GLY A 26 3.88 4.48 6.60
CA GLY A 26 2.97 3.43 6.11
C GLY A 26 3.35 2.03 6.62
N PRO A 27 2.58 0.99 6.26
CA PRO A 27 2.77 -0.36 6.80
C PRO A 27 4.16 -0.93 6.51
N ILE A 28 4.79 -0.51 5.41
CA ILE A 28 6.15 -0.95 5.06
C ILE A 28 7.19 -0.23 5.93
N GLY A 29 7.09 1.09 6.12
CA GLY A 29 7.95 1.82 7.06
C GLY A 29 7.82 1.30 8.49
N ALA A 30 6.60 0.91 8.89
CA ALA A 30 6.33 0.28 10.17
C ALA A 30 7.08 -1.06 10.36
N VAL A 31 7.26 -1.87 9.30
CA VAL A 31 8.08 -3.10 9.37
C VAL A 31 9.52 -2.77 9.76
N TYR A 32 10.12 -1.78 9.09
CA TYR A 32 11.49 -1.34 9.40
C TYR A 32 11.58 -0.82 10.83
N ALA A 33 10.70 0.09 11.23
CA ALA A 33 10.70 0.66 12.58
C ALA A 33 10.55 -0.42 13.65
N ARG A 34 9.54 -1.29 13.51
CA ARG A 34 9.27 -2.35 14.48
C ARG A 34 10.48 -3.24 14.70
N LEU A 35 11.03 -3.79 13.62
CA LEU A 35 12.09 -4.78 13.74
C LEU A 35 13.43 -4.17 14.16
N LEU A 36 13.79 -3.00 13.61
CA LEU A 36 15.06 -2.36 13.97
C LEU A 36 15.06 -1.91 15.43
N VAL A 37 13.94 -1.38 15.93
CA VAL A 37 13.82 -0.99 17.34
C VAL A 37 13.83 -2.21 18.26
N ASP A 38 13.12 -3.30 17.90
CA ASP A 38 13.15 -4.58 18.64
C ASP A 38 14.56 -5.23 18.64
N LEU A 39 15.40 -4.89 17.66
CA LEU A 39 16.81 -5.27 17.58
C LEU A 39 17.73 -4.27 18.32
N GLY A 40 17.19 -3.29 19.04
CA GLY A 40 17.98 -2.36 19.86
C GLY A 40 18.61 -1.19 19.12
N TYR A 41 18.22 -0.92 17.88
CA TYR A 41 18.73 0.22 17.10
C TYR A 41 17.90 1.48 17.34
N ASN A 42 18.58 2.63 17.34
CA ASN A 42 17.94 3.94 17.48
C ASN A 42 17.39 4.41 16.14
N VAL A 43 16.08 4.54 16.05
CA VAL A 43 15.35 4.83 14.80
C VAL A 43 14.60 6.14 14.93
N VAL A 44 14.73 6.98 13.91
CA VAL A 44 13.90 8.18 13.72
C VAL A 44 13.16 8.08 12.39
N MET A 45 11.86 8.34 12.43
CA MET A 45 10.96 8.26 11.28
C MET A 45 10.31 9.62 11.04
N ALA A 46 10.15 10.02 9.78
CA ALA A 46 9.42 11.23 9.41
C ALA A 46 8.22 10.90 8.52
N GLU A 47 7.07 11.51 8.83
CA GLU A 47 5.83 11.44 8.08
C GLU A 47 5.37 12.85 7.71
N ILE A 48 5.03 13.05 6.43
CA ILE A 48 4.60 14.36 5.93
C ILE A 48 3.22 14.75 6.45
N GLY A 49 2.33 13.77 6.68
CA GLY A 49 1.01 14.01 7.26
C GLY A 49 0.98 13.93 8.78
N ASP A 50 -0.19 14.22 9.34
CA ASP A 50 -0.44 14.15 10.78
C ASP A 50 -0.98 12.79 11.22
N GLN A 51 -1.05 12.58 12.54
CA GLN A 51 -1.81 11.51 13.15
C GLN A 51 -3.30 11.87 13.19
N ASP A 52 -4.11 11.16 12.40
CA ASP A 52 -5.56 11.40 12.27
C ASP A 52 -6.43 10.35 12.99
N THR A 53 -5.78 9.45 13.72
CA THR A 53 -6.38 8.33 14.45
C THR A 53 -5.88 8.33 15.88
N ARG A 54 -6.68 7.80 16.81
CA ARG A 54 -6.30 7.79 18.23
C ARG A 54 -5.03 6.96 18.47
N VAL A 55 -4.98 5.76 17.91
CA VAL A 55 -3.77 4.95 17.86
C VAL A 55 -3.03 5.29 16.55
N PRO A 56 -1.74 5.64 16.60
CA PRO A 56 -1.00 6.04 15.40
C PRO A 56 -1.09 4.99 14.28
N GLY A 57 -1.69 5.38 13.15
CA GLY A 57 -1.80 4.54 11.96
C GLY A 57 -2.85 3.44 12.05
N GLU A 58 -3.84 3.59 12.93
CA GLU A 58 -4.98 2.66 13.06
C GLU A 58 -5.90 2.71 11.83
N HIS A 59 -6.53 1.57 11.53
CA HIS A 59 -7.51 1.52 10.47
C HIS A 59 -8.77 2.33 10.82
N LYS A 60 -9.09 3.36 10.03
CA LYS A 60 -10.23 4.26 10.30
C LYS A 60 -11.57 3.53 10.31
N LYS A 61 -11.74 2.49 9.48
CA LYS A 61 -12.92 1.59 9.45
C LYS A 61 -13.16 0.84 10.78
N ASN A 62 -12.21 0.85 11.72
CA ASN A 62 -12.42 0.25 13.05
C ASN A 62 -13.39 1.04 13.91
N GLU A 63 -13.67 2.30 13.56
CA GLU A 63 -14.73 3.07 14.23
C GLU A 63 -16.09 2.37 14.07
N ILE A 64 -16.82 2.24 15.19
CA ILE A 64 -18.11 1.55 15.25
C ILE A 64 -19.11 2.12 14.23
N GLU A 65 -19.07 3.43 14.00
CA GLU A 65 -19.96 4.12 13.07
C GLU A 65 -19.81 3.59 11.64
N TYR A 66 -18.58 3.45 11.15
CA TYR A 66 -18.32 2.93 9.79
C TYR A 66 -18.62 1.45 9.64
N GLN A 67 -18.61 0.67 10.72
CA GLN A 67 -19.04 -0.74 10.67
C GLN A 67 -20.56 -0.90 10.74
N LYS A 68 -21.27 0.11 11.26
CA LYS A 68 -22.73 0.19 11.20
C LYS A 68 -23.23 0.74 9.86
N ASP A 69 -22.45 1.61 9.23
CA ASP A 69 -22.73 2.23 7.93
C ASP A 69 -21.46 2.25 7.08
N ILE A 70 -21.20 1.13 6.40
CA ILE A 70 -19.99 0.94 5.59
C ILE A 70 -19.94 1.87 4.37
N ASP A 71 -21.10 2.28 3.85
CA ASP A 71 -21.18 3.14 2.67
C ASP A 71 -20.67 4.56 2.97
N ARG A 72 -20.73 5.01 4.23
CA ARG A 72 -20.10 6.28 4.66
C ARG A 72 -18.58 6.24 4.62
N PHE A 73 -17.97 5.07 4.75
CA PHE A 73 -16.51 4.94 4.71
C PHE A 73 -15.93 5.29 3.33
N VAL A 74 -16.72 5.21 2.26
CA VAL A 74 -16.35 5.70 0.91
C VAL A 74 -15.86 7.16 0.97
N LYS A 75 -16.50 8.00 1.79
CA LYS A 75 -16.16 9.41 1.93
C LYS A 75 -14.84 9.64 2.67
N VAL A 76 -14.51 8.75 3.61
CA VAL A 76 -13.20 8.76 4.29
C VAL A 76 -12.09 8.48 3.29
N ILE A 77 -12.29 7.48 2.42
CA ILE A 77 -11.32 7.14 1.37
C ILE A 77 -11.18 8.30 0.38
N GLN A 78 -12.30 8.80 -0.16
CA GLN A 78 -12.29 9.93 -1.12
C GLN A 78 -11.59 11.17 -0.55
N GLY A 79 -11.79 11.47 0.74
CA GLY A 79 -11.10 12.58 1.41
C GLY A 79 -9.61 12.35 1.66
N ALA A 80 -9.16 11.10 1.72
CA ALA A 80 -7.76 10.73 1.98
C ALA A 80 -6.91 10.60 0.69
N LEU A 81 -7.53 10.45 -0.48
CA LEU A 81 -6.85 10.26 -1.76
C LEU A 81 -6.58 11.60 -2.45
N SER A 82 -5.31 12.00 -2.49
CA SER A 82 -4.83 13.17 -3.22
C SER A 82 -4.29 12.74 -4.59
N THR A 83 -5.01 13.09 -5.67
CA THR A 83 -4.61 12.75 -7.04
C THR A 83 -3.22 13.28 -7.38
N VAL A 84 -2.40 12.45 -8.02
CA VAL A 84 -0.97 12.70 -8.24
C VAL A 84 -0.72 13.71 -9.36
N SER A 85 -1.33 13.51 -10.53
CA SER A 85 -1.07 14.33 -11.72
C SER A 85 -2.37 14.63 -12.46
N VAL A 86 -2.90 15.84 -12.25
CA VAL A 86 -4.15 16.30 -12.89
C VAL A 86 -3.80 17.19 -14.09
N PRO A 87 -4.12 16.80 -15.34
CA PRO A 87 -3.80 17.60 -16.52
C PRO A 87 -4.60 18.90 -16.58
N ARG A 88 -4.19 19.83 -17.46
CA ARG A 88 -4.95 21.05 -17.75
C ARG A 88 -6.34 20.70 -18.26
N GLY A 89 -7.35 21.40 -17.75
CA GLY A 89 -8.73 21.18 -18.18
C GLY A 89 -9.13 22.17 -19.25
N ALA A 90 -9.74 21.67 -20.32
CA ALA A 90 -10.44 22.49 -21.30
C ALA A 90 -11.83 22.90 -20.77
N THR A 91 -11.93 23.45 -19.56
CA THR A 91 -13.23 23.82 -19.00
C THR A 91 -13.59 25.24 -19.44
N ILE A 92 -14.01 25.38 -20.69
CA ILE A 92 -14.80 26.53 -21.11
C ILE A 92 -16.23 26.24 -20.63
N VAL A 93 -16.77 27.10 -19.77
CA VAL A 93 -18.17 27.00 -19.31
C VAL A 93 -18.97 28.04 -20.10
N PRO A 94 -19.49 27.70 -21.30
CA PRO A 94 -20.15 28.67 -22.18
C PRO A 94 -21.48 29.19 -21.61
N THR A 95 -21.99 28.56 -20.55
CA THR A 95 -23.22 28.91 -19.85
C THR A 95 -23.01 29.89 -18.70
N LEU A 96 -21.80 30.41 -18.50
CA LEU A 96 -21.57 31.50 -17.55
C LEU A 96 -22.37 32.74 -17.96
N GLY A 97 -22.97 33.42 -16.98
CA GLY A 97 -23.68 34.66 -17.22
C GLY A 97 -22.77 35.68 -17.93
N PRO A 98 -23.27 36.50 -18.88
CA PRO A 98 -22.42 37.38 -19.69
C PRO A 98 -21.57 38.40 -18.92
N ALA A 99 -21.92 38.68 -17.65
CA ALA A 99 -21.16 39.54 -16.76
C ALA A 99 -19.97 38.84 -16.07
N ALA A 100 -19.91 37.51 -16.08
CA ALA A 100 -18.82 36.75 -15.50
C ALA A 100 -17.58 36.82 -16.39
N TRP A 101 -16.40 36.97 -15.77
CA TRP A 101 -15.14 36.96 -16.50
C TRP A 101 -14.87 35.56 -17.08
N THR A 102 -14.43 35.52 -18.34
CA THR A 102 -13.98 34.30 -19.01
C THR A 102 -12.75 34.62 -19.86
N ALA A 103 -11.86 33.64 -20.02
CA ALA A 103 -10.77 33.71 -20.98
C ALA A 103 -11.34 33.94 -22.39
N LYS A 104 -10.74 34.88 -23.12
CA LYS A 104 -11.19 35.28 -24.47
C LYS A 104 -10.52 34.48 -25.60
N ASP A 105 -9.36 33.90 -25.33
CA ASP A 105 -8.59 33.10 -26.28
C ASP A 105 -8.88 31.60 -26.04
N PRO A 106 -9.46 30.87 -27.00
CA PRO A 106 -9.74 29.45 -26.86
C PRO A 106 -8.48 28.59 -26.71
N ASN A 107 -7.29 29.13 -27.01
CA ASN A 107 -6.00 28.46 -26.79
C ASN A 107 -5.45 28.68 -25.36
N GLN A 108 -6.03 29.59 -24.58
CA GLN A 108 -5.67 29.79 -23.18
C GLN A 108 -6.43 28.80 -22.31
N MET A 109 -5.73 27.79 -21.80
CA MET A 109 -6.27 26.86 -20.82
C MET A 109 -5.98 27.37 -19.41
N TYR A 110 -6.98 27.33 -18.53
CA TYR A 110 -6.81 27.69 -17.12
C TYR A 110 -5.80 26.77 -16.43
N ILE A 111 -4.85 27.37 -15.69
CA ILE A 111 -4.06 26.67 -14.68
C ILE A 111 -4.79 26.88 -13.36
N THR A 112 -5.69 25.97 -13.03
CA THR A 112 -6.51 26.03 -11.81
C THR A 112 -6.12 24.91 -10.86
N ASN A 113 -6.29 25.15 -9.56
CA ASN A 113 -6.30 24.12 -8.52
C ASN A 113 -5.09 23.16 -8.53
N GLY A 114 -3.88 23.67 -8.81
CA GLY A 114 -2.66 22.85 -8.78
C GLY A 114 -2.53 21.84 -9.93
N ARG A 115 -3.22 22.04 -11.06
CA ARG A 115 -3.08 21.18 -12.25
C ARG A 115 -1.65 21.15 -12.80
N ASN A 116 -1.22 19.97 -13.23
CA ASN A 116 0.03 19.73 -13.93
C ASN A 116 -0.06 20.14 -15.40
N ILE A 117 0.65 21.21 -15.77
CA ILE A 117 0.66 21.75 -17.14
C ILE A 117 1.40 20.86 -18.15
N PHE A 118 2.23 19.95 -17.67
CA PHE A 118 3.04 19.06 -18.50
C PHE A 118 2.43 17.67 -18.69
N GLN A 119 1.45 17.30 -17.86
CA GLN A 119 0.74 16.02 -17.99
C GLN A 119 -0.12 16.00 -19.25
N GLN A 120 0.05 14.96 -20.07
CA GLN A 120 -0.86 14.68 -21.18
C GLN A 120 -1.96 13.73 -20.71
N GLU A 121 -3.20 13.96 -21.15
CA GLU A 121 -4.35 13.14 -20.75
C GLU A 121 -4.25 11.68 -21.23
N HIS A 122 -3.77 11.46 -22.46
CA HIS A 122 -3.77 10.16 -23.11
C HIS A 122 -2.76 9.14 -22.56
N ASN A 123 -1.76 9.58 -21.79
CA ASN A 123 -0.72 8.73 -21.22
C ASN A 123 -0.58 8.92 -19.70
N ASN A 124 -1.70 9.21 -19.03
CA ASN A 124 -1.75 9.45 -17.59
C ASN A 124 -2.23 8.21 -16.83
N LEU A 125 -1.78 8.07 -15.57
CA LEU A 125 -2.52 7.32 -14.54
C LEU A 125 -3.45 8.30 -13.82
N GLY A 126 -4.55 8.65 -14.49
CA GLY A 126 -5.41 9.79 -14.08
C GLY A 126 -6.11 9.65 -12.73
N ALA A 127 -6.21 8.43 -12.19
CA ALA A 127 -6.76 8.17 -10.87
C ALA A 127 -5.70 7.78 -9.83
N GLU A 128 -4.42 7.75 -10.21
CA GLU A 128 -3.34 7.52 -9.24
C GLU A 128 -3.39 8.60 -8.16
N ALA A 129 -3.34 8.17 -6.91
CA ALA A 129 -3.45 9.05 -5.76
C ALA A 129 -2.47 8.65 -4.66
N VAL A 130 -2.17 9.59 -3.78
CA VAL A 130 -1.37 9.37 -2.57
C VAL A 130 -2.18 9.75 -1.34
N THR A 131 -1.88 9.10 -0.22
CA THR A 131 -2.39 9.47 1.10
C THR A 131 -1.24 9.88 2.00
N ARG A 132 -1.39 11.03 2.64
CA ARG A 132 -0.40 11.64 3.54
C ARG A 132 -1.00 11.65 4.93
N GLY A 133 -0.34 10.99 5.88
CA GLY A 133 -0.88 10.76 7.21
C GLY A 133 -0.21 9.56 7.86
N VAL A 134 -0.17 9.53 9.20
CA VAL A 134 0.45 8.43 9.92
C VAL A 134 -0.25 7.12 9.56
N GLY A 135 0.54 6.12 9.14
CA GLY A 135 0.03 4.84 8.64
C GLY A 135 -0.31 4.80 7.14
N GLY A 136 -0.30 5.94 6.45
CA GLY A 136 -0.52 6.04 5.01
C GLY A 136 -1.82 5.38 4.54
N MET A 137 -1.79 4.71 3.38
CA MET A 137 -2.97 4.05 2.82
C MET A 137 -3.51 2.89 3.66
N SER A 138 -2.72 2.31 4.57
CA SER A 138 -3.23 1.24 5.45
C SER A 138 -4.34 1.69 6.39
N THR A 139 -4.50 2.99 6.60
CA THR A 139 -5.61 3.55 7.39
C THR A 139 -6.98 3.36 6.73
N HIS A 140 -7.03 3.04 5.44
CA HIS A 140 -8.29 2.89 4.69
C HIS A 140 -8.26 1.80 3.60
N TRP A 141 -7.19 1.01 3.51
CA TRP A 141 -7.08 -0.08 2.56
C TRP A 141 -8.09 -1.21 2.82
N THR A 142 -8.20 -2.11 1.87
CA THR A 142 -9.19 -3.20 1.89
C THR A 142 -8.68 -4.44 2.63
N CYS A 143 -7.43 -4.40 3.12
CA CYS A 143 -6.76 -5.45 3.89
C CYS A 143 -6.51 -6.77 3.13
N ALA A 144 -6.75 -6.84 1.82
CA ALA A 144 -6.44 -8.02 1.01
C ALA A 144 -4.92 -8.30 0.99
N THR A 145 -4.53 -9.50 1.43
CA THR A 145 -3.12 -9.92 1.56
C THR A 145 -2.85 -11.27 0.86
N PRO A 146 -3.11 -11.39 -0.46
CA PRO A 146 -2.73 -12.57 -1.23
C PRO A 146 -1.21 -12.70 -1.39
N GLU A 147 -0.75 -13.94 -1.58
CA GLU A 147 0.61 -14.21 -2.09
C GLU A 147 0.65 -14.03 -3.60
N PHE A 148 1.83 -13.65 -4.12
CA PHE A 148 2.08 -13.60 -5.56
C PHE A 148 2.32 -15.00 -6.13
N PHE A 149 1.74 -15.25 -7.30
CA PHE A 149 1.91 -16.51 -8.01
C PHE A 149 3.37 -16.74 -8.44
N ALA A 150 3.94 -17.87 -8.02
CA ALA A 150 5.31 -18.24 -8.33
C ALA A 150 5.57 -18.39 -9.84
N GLY A 151 6.68 -17.81 -10.31
CA GLY A 151 7.10 -17.87 -11.72
C GLY A 151 6.40 -16.88 -12.65
N ILE A 152 5.44 -16.08 -12.18
CA ILE A 152 4.84 -14.98 -12.95
C ILE A 152 4.86 -13.68 -12.16
N GLU A 153 4.15 -13.63 -11.03
CA GLU A 153 4.02 -12.41 -10.23
C GLU A 153 5.18 -12.28 -9.25
N ARG A 154 5.60 -13.40 -8.66
CA ARG A 154 6.64 -13.41 -7.63
C ARG A 154 8.03 -13.15 -8.24
N PRO A 155 8.77 -12.12 -7.80
CA PRO A 155 10.13 -11.87 -8.26
C PRO A 155 11.06 -13.05 -7.94
N LEU A 156 12.00 -13.33 -8.85
CA LEU A 156 13.00 -14.37 -8.65
C LEU A 156 14.19 -13.82 -7.85
N LEU A 157 14.28 -14.16 -6.57
CA LEU A 157 15.35 -13.71 -5.66
C LEU A 157 16.63 -14.54 -5.84
N PHE A 158 16.48 -15.81 -6.18
CA PHE A 158 17.59 -16.73 -6.43
C PHE A 158 17.38 -17.50 -7.74
N LYS A 159 18.47 -17.78 -8.46
CA LYS A 159 18.41 -18.61 -9.67
C LYS A 159 17.98 -20.06 -9.37
N ASP A 160 18.31 -20.54 -8.18
CA ASP A 160 17.84 -21.83 -7.67
C ASP A 160 16.39 -21.70 -7.22
N THR A 161 15.48 -22.39 -7.91
CA THR A 161 14.03 -22.28 -7.69
C THR A 161 13.57 -22.92 -6.39
N GLU A 162 14.28 -23.93 -5.87
CA GLU A 162 13.96 -24.53 -4.57
C GLU A 162 14.35 -23.56 -3.45
N LYS A 163 15.56 -22.99 -3.55
CA LYS A 163 16.04 -21.95 -2.64
C LYS A 163 15.14 -20.70 -2.66
N ASP A 164 14.74 -20.24 -3.84
CA ASP A 164 13.77 -19.14 -4.01
C ASP A 164 12.42 -19.46 -3.38
N GLY A 165 11.90 -20.67 -3.63
CA GLY A 165 10.67 -21.15 -3.01
C GLY A 165 10.72 -21.10 -1.49
N ALA A 166 11.77 -21.66 -0.89
CA ALA A 166 11.95 -21.70 0.56
C ALA A 166 12.04 -20.29 1.19
N GLU A 167 12.79 -19.38 0.56
CA GLU A 167 12.89 -17.98 1.02
C GLU A 167 11.52 -17.31 1.01
N TRP A 168 10.78 -17.38 -0.10
CA TRP A 168 9.47 -16.74 -0.20
C TRP A 168 8.45 -17.31 0.77
N THR A 169 8.46 -18.63 1.00
CA THR A 169 7.59 -19.25 2.01
C THR A 169 7.89 -18.67 3.40
N LEU A 170 9.16 -18.62 3.80
CA LEU A 170 9.57 -18.05 5.09
C LEU A 170 9.12 -16.59 5.25
N LEU A 171 9.34 -15.77 4.21
CA LEU A 171 9.00 -14.35 4.24
C LEU A 171 7.49 -14.12 4.28
N TYR A 172 6.70 -14.85 3.48
CA TYR A 172 5.25 -14.73 3.48
C TYR A 172 4.63 -15.22 4.79
N ASP A 173 5.16 -16.30 5.38
CA ASP A 173 4.75 -16.78 6.70
C ASP A 173 4.98 -15.70 7.76
N ALA A 174 6.16 -15.07 7.77
CA ALA A 174 6.46 -13.97 8.68
C ALA A 174 5.58 -12.73 8.42
N ALA A 175 5.28 -12.43 7.16
CA ALA A 175 4.49 -11.26 6.78
C ALA A 175 3.04 -11.42 7.24
N ARG A 176 2.46 -12.61 7.01
CA ARG A 176 1.13 -12.97 7.51
C ARG A 176 1.05 -12.89 9.03
N ALA A 177 2.06 -13.42 9.72
CA ALA A 177 2.11 -13.37 11.17
C ALA A 177 2.17 -11.92 11.67
N LEU A 178 3.00 -11.08 11.06
CA LEU A 178 3.15 -9.67 11.48
C LEU A 178 1.92 -8.81 11.19
N ILE A 179 1.31 -8.94 10.00
CA ILE A 179 0.13 -8.14 9.65
C ILE A 179 -1.17 -8.74 10.19
N GLY A 180 -1.17 -10.02 10.59
CA GLY A 180 -2.35 -10.72 11.10
C GLY A 180 -3.32 -11.16 10.00
N THR A 181 -2.82 -11.80 8.95
CA THR A 181 -3.66 -12.35 7.87
C THR A 181 -4.50 -13.54 8.34
N SER A 182 -5.78 -13.54 8.02
CA SER A 182 -6.75 -14.63 8.26
C SER A 182 -7.63 -14.85 7.04
N SER A 183 -8.10 -16.09 6.87
CA SER A 183 -9.07 -16.49 5.84
C SER A 183 -10.35 -17.07 6.45
N LYS A 184 -10.57 -16.82 7.75
CA LYS A 184 -11.61 -17.47 8.57
C LYS A 184 -12.58 -16.50 9.23
N GLU A 185 -12.31 -15.20 9.16
CA GLU A 185 -13.10 -14.19 9.88
C GLU A 185 -14.52 -14.02 9.32
N PHE A 186 -14.82 -14.57 8.14
CA PHE A 186 -16.12 -14.51 7.48
C PHE A 186 -16.84 -15.87 7.37
N ASP A 187 -16.32 -16.92 8.01
CA ASP A 187 -16.91 -18.28 7.96
C ASP A 187 -18.35 -18.33 8.52
N TYR A 188 -18.74 -17.38 9.37
CA TYR A 188 -20.07 -17.25 9.98
C TYR A 188 -20.96 -16.18 9.29
N SER A 189 -20.63 -15.78 8.07
CA SER A 189 -21.50 -14.93 7.24
C SER A 189 -22.36 -15.77 6.31
N ILE A 190 -23.66 -15.51 6.31
CA ILE A 190 -24.63 -16.11 5.39
C ILE A 190 -24.26 -15.70 3.97
N ARG A 191 -24.12 -14.39 3.71
CA ARG A 191 -23.81 -13.87 2.36
C ARG A 191 -22.48 -14.39 1.82
N HIS A 192 -21.44 -14.46 2.65
CA HIS A 192 -20.15 -15.05 2.28
C HIS A 192 -20.30 -16.47 1.79
N ASN A 193 -20.97 -17.32 2.57
CA ASN A 193 -21.13 -18.73 2.25
C ASN A 193 -22.08 -18.97 1.06
N VAL A 194 -23.12 -18.13 0.86
CA VAL A 194 -23.95 -18.17 -0.37
C VAL A 194 -23.08 -17.94 -1.60
N VAL A 195 -22.32 -16.84 -1.63
CA VAL A 195 -21.45 -16.49 -2.77
C VAL A 195 -20.36 -17.53 -2.97
N LEU A 196 -19.70 -17.95 -1.89
CA LEU A 196 -18.62 -18.95 -1.93
C LEU A 196 -19.12 -20.28 -2.52
N LYS A 197 -20.25 -20.79 -2.02
CA LYS A 197 -20.81 -22.07 -2.48
C LYS A 197 -21.27 -21.99 -3.93
N ALA A 198 -21.97 -20.92 -4.32
CA ALA A 198 -22.42 -20.72 -5.70
C ALA A 198 -21.26 -20.75 -6.69
N LEU A 199 -20.15 -20.09 -6.34
CA LEU A 199 -18.95 -20.08 -7.18
C LEU A 199 -18.17 -21.40 -7.14
N GLN A 200 -18.11 -22.10 -6.00
CA GLN A 200 -17.49 -23.43 -5.91
C GLN A 200 -18.24 -24.45 -6.78
N ASP A 201 -19.57 -24.37 -6.83
CA ASP A 201 -20.40 -25.26 -7.66
C ASP A 201 -20.28 -24.92 -9.14
N ALA A 202 -20.26 -23.63 -9.49
CA ALA A 202 -20.09 -23.19 -10.87
C ALA A 202 -18.66 -23.45 -11.40
N TYR A 203 -17.66 -23.48 -10.51
CA TYR A 203 -16.26 -23.55 -10.87
C TYR A 203 -15.42 -24.46 -9.95
N PRO A 204 -15.70 -25.78 -9.91
CA PRO A 204 -15.04 -26.71 -9.00
C PRO A 204 -13.51 -26.75 -9.18
N ASP A 205 -13.02 -26.52 -10.40
CA ASP A 205 -11.59 -26.62 -10.73
C ASP A 205 -10.83 -25.28 -10.65
N ARG A 206 -11.47 -24.21 -10.18
CA ARG A 206 -10.86 -22.86 -10.13
C ARG A 206 -10.29 -22.47 -8.77
N GLY A 207 -10.41 -23.32 -7.75
CA GLY A 207 -9.84 -23.06 -6.42
C GLY A 207 -10.49 -21.89 -5.69
N VAL A 208 -11.80 -21.70 -5.89
CA VAL A 208 -12.60 -20.67 -5.22
C VAL A 208 -12.49 -20.81 -3.70
N LYS A 209 -12.08 -19.73 -3.02
CA LYS A 209 -11.76 -19.75 -1.59
C LYS A 209 -12.02 -18.39 -0.92
N PRO A 210 -12.04 -18.32 0.42
CA PRO A 210 -12.06 -17.04 1.13
C PRO A 210 -10.85 -16.15 0.78
N LEU A 211 -11.08 -14.86 0.64
CA LEU A 211 -10.03 -13.86 0.42
C LEU A 211 -9.15 -13.75 1.69
N PRO A 212 -7.82 -13.87 1.60
CA PRO A 212 -6.94 -13.63 2.75
C PRO A 212 -6.96 -12.15 3.11
N LEU A 213 -7.37 -11.85 4.35
CA LEU A 213 -7.55 -10.50 4.86
C LEU A 213 -6.71 -10.27 6.12
N ALA A 214 -6.08 -9.11 6.23
CA ALA A 214 -5.45 -8.65 7.47
C ALA A 214 -6.52 -8.09 8.42
N CYS A 215 -7.19 -8.96 9.15
CA CYS A 215 -8.19 -8.59 10.14
C CYS A 215 -8.49 -9.72 11.13
N HIS A 216 -9.15 -9.39 12.24
CA HIS A 216 -9.79 -10.36 13.14
C HIS A 216 -11.14 -9.85 13.63
N ARG A 217 -12.11 -10.76 13.84
CA ARG A 217 -13.29 -10.39 14.62
C ARG A 217 -12.91 -10.07 16.07
N LEU A 218 -13.58 -9.07 16.64
CA LEU A 218 -13.37 -8.70 18.06
C LEU A 218 -13.71 -9.85 19.02
N ALA A 219 -14.70 -10.67 18.66
CA ALA A 219 -15.05 -11.89 19.38
C ALA A 219 -15.77 -12.86 18.44
N LYS A 220 -15.87 -14.13 18.83
CA LYS A 220 -16.67 -15.12 18.10
C LYS A 220 -18.13 -14.62 17.99
N GLY A 221 -18.65 -14.52 16.77
CA GLY A 221 -20.01 -14.03 16.50
C GLY A 221 -20.18 -12.51 16.62
N SER A 222 -19.13 -11.75 16.92
CA SER A 222 -19.18 -10.29 16.91
C SER A 222 -19.52 -9.77 15.51
N PRO A 223 -20.44 -8.80 15.35
CA PRO A 223 -20.66 -8.15 14.06
C PRO A 223 -19.48 -7.24 13.67
N TYR A 224 -18.61 -6.90 14.62
CA TYR A 224 -17.46 -6.02 14.40
C TYR A 224 -16.17 -6.79 14.11
N VAL A 225 -15.42 -6.24 13.16
CA VAL A 225 -14.09 -6.65 12.71
C VAL A 225 -13.09 -5.57 13.10
N GLN A 226 -11.93 -5.98 13.62
CA GLN A 226 -10.74 -5.15 13.70
C GLN A 226 -9.94 -5.35 12.41
N TRP A 227 -10.02 -4.36 11.54
CA TRP A 227 -9.19 -4.26 10.34
C TRP A 227 -7.78 -3.83 10.73
N HIS A 228 -6.79 -4.50 10.16
CA HIS A 228 -5.40 -4.25 10.52
C HIS A 228 -4.78 -3.17 9.64
N ALA A 229 -3.95 -2.31 10.21
CA ALA A 229 -3.23 -1.27 9.48
C ALA A 229 -1.76 -1.21 9.92
N ALA A 230 -1.09 -0.08 9.70
CA ALA A 230 0.27 0.13 10.17
C ALA A 230 0.37 0.01 11.70
N ASP A 231 -0.68 0.37 12.45
CA ASP A 231 -0.75 0.13 13.90
C ASP A 231 -0.54 -1.36 14.25
N ASN A 232 -1.10 -2.29 13.46
CA ASN A 232 -0.87 -3.72 13.62
C ASN A 232 0.59 -4.12 13.46
N VAL A 233 1.33 -3.44 12.60
CA VAL A 233 2.76 -3.68 12.40
C VAL A 233 3.60 -3.04 13.51
N TYR A 234 3.31 -1.78 13.88
CA TYR A 234 3.98 -1.11 14.99
C TYR A 234 3.79 -1.85 16.30
N GLY A 235 2.59 -2.37 16.54
CA GLY A 235 2.21 -2.99 17.79
C GLY A 235 2.42 -2.08 18.98
N ASP A 236 3.09 -2.60 20.00
CA ASP A 236 3.37 -1.92 21.26
C ASP A 236 4.55 -0.92 21.17
N LEU A 237 4.91 -0.41 19.99
CA LEU A 237 6.05 0.49 19.81
C LEU A 237 5.80 1.89 20.41
N PHE A 238 4.54 2.35 20.39
CA PHE A 238 4.13 3.65 20.95
C PHE A 238 3.70 3.57 22.42
N GLU A 239 3.69 2.39 23.04
CA GLU A 239 3.33 2.23 24.45
C GLU A 239 4.51 2.62 25.35
N ASP A 240 4.35 3.67 26.16
CA ASP A 240 5.40 4.14 27.08
C ASP A 240 5.92 3.04 28.01
N SER A 241 5.01 2.17 28.49
CA SER A 241 5.36 1.04 29.35
C SER A 241 6.23 -0.03 28.67
N LYS A 242 6.35 0.00 27.35
CA LYS A 242 7.07 -0.98 26.52
C LYS A 242 8.31 -0.40 25.84
N LYS A 243 8.68 0.85 26.12
CA LYS A 243 9.90 1.48 25.59
C LYS A 243 11.19 0.73 25.98
N LYS A 244 11.21 0.09 27.16
CA LYS A 244 12.34 -0.73 27.65
C LYS A 244 12.10 -2.24 27.54
N LYS A 245 11.21 -2.66 26.63
CA LYS A 245 10.96 -4.08 26.39
C LYS A 245 12.26 -4.76 25.90
N GLN A 246 12.49 -5.98 26.36
CA GLN A 246 13.58 -6.82 25.90
C GLN A 246 13.07 -7.92 24.98
N ASN A 247 13.85 -8.25 23.95
CA ASN A 247 13.59 -9.40 23.10
C ASN A 247 14.00 -10.70 23.80
N LYS A 248 13.74 -11.85 23.16
CA LYS A 248 14.07 -13.18 23.71
C LYS A 248 15.56 -13.38 24.04
N ALA A 249 16.45 -12.66 23.38
CA ALA A 249 17.89 -12.67 23.64
C ALA A 249 18.33 -11.69 24.75
N GLY A 250 17.39 -11.00 25.42
CA GLY A 250 17.67 -10.04 26.48
C GLY A 250 18.12 -8.67 25.98
N LYS A 251 18.07 -8.39 24.66
CA LYS A 251 18.42 -7.08 24.11
C LYS A 251 17.26 -6.11 24.31
N GLU A 252 17.53 -4.99 24.95
CA GLU A 252 16.56 -3.90 25.14
C GLU A 252 16.28 -3.18 23.81
N ARG A 253 15.05 -2.69 23.66
CA ARG A 253 14.64 -1.86 22.53
C ARG A 253 15.49 -0.60 22.40
N GLY A 254 15.72 -0.18 21.16
CA GLY A 254 16.34 1.09 20.86
C GLY A 254 15.37 2.26 21.01
N PHE A 255 15.90 3.47 20.88
CA PHE A 255 15.07 4.67 20.81
C PHE A 255 14.20 4.67 19.56
N PHE A 256 12.96 5.16 19.67
CA PHE A 256 12.08 5.41 18.52
C PHE A 256 11.40 6.77 18.64
N ALA A 257 11.45 7.54 17.55
CA ALA A 257 10.66 8.75 17.37
C ALA A 257 10.00 8.79 16.00
N LEU A 258 8.72 9.17 15.97
CA LEU A 258 7.96 9.50 14.77
C LEU A 258 7.72 11.01 14.75
N LEU A 259 8.23 11.68 13.72
CA LEU A 259 8.05 13.10 13.46
C LEU A 259 6.91 13.26 12.45
N THR A 260 5.74 13.71 12.92
CA THR A 260 4.59 14.01 12.04
C THR A 260 4.70 15.40 11.45
N ASN A 261 3.90 15.70 10.43
CA ASN A 261 3.94 16.99 9.72
C ASN A 261 5.35 17.38 9.25
N THR A 262 6.21 16.39 8.99
CA THR A 262 7.63 16.57 8.70
C THR A 262 7.91 16.04 7.31
N ARG A 263 8.04 16.94 6.35
CA ARG A 263 8.33 16.60 4.96
C ARG A 263 9.79 16.21 4.80
N VAL A 264 10.05 15.03 4.28
CA VAL A 264 11.39 14.65 3.80
C VAL A 264 11.62 15.29 2.44
N THR A 265 12.59 16.23 2.37
CA THR A 265 12.80 17.05 1.18
C THR A 265 13.82 16.41 0.24
N LYS A 266 15.01 16.04 0.73
CA LYS A 266 16.07 15.41 -0.07
C LYS A 266 17.18 14.83 0.81
N TYR A 267 17.98 13.97 0.22
CA TYR A 267 19.22 13.45 0.81
C TYR A 267 20.42 14.25 0.33
N HIS A 268 21.41 14.42 1.22
CA HIS A 268 22.68 15.04 0.89
C HIS A 268 23.80 14.01 0.96
N GLU A 269 24.52 13.86 -0.14
CA GLU A 269 25.66 12.96 -0.23
C GLU A 269 26.92 13.59 0.39
N ARG A 270 27.75 12.75 1.01
CA ARG A 270 29.14 13.11 1.28
C ARG A 270 29.94 12.98 -0.02
N GLN A 271 30.71 14.00 -0.36
CA GLN A 271 31.66 13.88 -1.47
C GLN A 271 32.88 13.08 -1.04
N ASP A 272 32.84 11.78 -1.30
CA ASP A 272 33.99 10.88 -1.19
C ASP A 272 34.69 10.74 -2.56
N GLY A 273 35.91 10.21 -2.58
CA GLY A 273 36.65 9.98 -3.83
C GLY A 273 35.86 9.11 -4.81
N LEU A 274 36.08 9.28 -6.13
CA LEU A 274 35.30 8.71 -7.24
C LEU A 274 34.98 7.19 -7.16
N ASN A 275 35.76 6.40 -6.41
CA ASN A 275 35.62 4.94 -6.31
C ASN A 275 34.88 4.45 -5.04
N ALA A 276 34.55 5.33 -4.09
CA ALA A 276 33.99 4.94 -2.78
C ALA A 276 32.50 4.54 -2.83
N GLY A 277 31.81 4.79 -3.95
CA GLY A 277 30.35 4.72 -4.03
C GLY A 277 29.69 5.97 -3.43
N HIS A 278 28.36 6.01 -3.51
CA HIS A 278 27.56 7.11 -2.95
C HIS A 278 27.28 6.85 -1.46
N HIS A 279 27.42 7.88 -0.62
CA HIS A 279 27.15 7.81 0.81
C HIS A 279 26.29 8.99 1.24
N ILE A 280 25.13 8.70 1.84
CA ILE A 280 24.27 9.74 2.39
C ILE A 280 24.83 10.20 3.74
N GLU A 281 25.13 11.48 3.86
CA GLU A 281 25.63 12.08 5.11
C GLU A 281 24.47 12.46 6.02
N LEU A 282 23.43 13.07 5.45
CA LEU A 282 22.29 13.64 6.17
C LEU A 282 21.05 13.74 5.27
N VAL A 283 19.88 13.78 5.89
CA VAL A 283 18.60 14.04 5.21
C VAL A 283 18.08 15.41 5.61
N GLU A 284 17.57 16.16 4.63
CA GLU A 284 16.90 17.43 4.81
C GLU A 284 15.41 17.20 5.04
N VAL A 285 14.89 17.71 6.14
CA VAL A 285 13.49 17.66 6.51
C VAL A 285 12.95 19.07 6.73
N LYS A 286 11.64 19.25 6.51
CA LYS A 286 10.93 20.49 6.80
C LYS A 286 9.78 20.20 7.74
N ASP A 287 9.82 20.76 8.94
CA ASP A 287 8.67 20.78 9.85
C ASP A 287 7.64 21.77 9.30
N LEU A 288 6.50 21.24 8.84
CA LEU A 288 5.46 22.01 8.18
C LEU A 288 4.65 22.88 9.15
N LEU A 289 4.70 22.59 10.45
CA LEU A 289 4.04 23.39 11.48
C LEU A 289 4.95 24.51 11.96
N GLU A 290 6.22 24.20 12.26
CA GLU A 290 7.20 25.22 12.68
C GLU A 290 7.42 26.28 11.59
N ASP A 291 7.43 25.87 10.30
CA ASP A 291 7.45 26.79 9.13
C ASP A 291 6.34 27.85 9.17
N ARG A 292 5.18 27.50 9.75
CA ARG A 292 4.02 28.41 9.84
C ARG A 292 4.02 29.25 11.11
N LEU A 293 4.64 28.76 12.17
CA LEU A 293 4.70 29.44 13.47
C LEU A 293 5.84 30.47 13.55
N ALA A 294 6.90 30.32 12.75
CA ALA A 294 8.06 31.23 12.72
C ALA A 294 8.31 31.91 11.35
N PRO A 295 7.32 32.60 10.73
CA PRO A 295 7.48 33.20 9.40
C PRO A 295 8.44 34.42 9.36
N THR A 296 8.94 34.86 10.52
CA THR A 296 9.78 36.06 10.68
C THR A 296 11.29 35.78 10.64
N ILE A 297 11.71 34.52 10.59
CA ILE A 297 13.11 34.17 10.31
C ILE A 297 13.28 34.17 8.79
N ALA A 298 13.92 35.21 8.27
CA ALA A 298 14.34 35.27 6.87
C ALA A 298 15.42 34.19 6.62
N GLY A 299 15.00 32.96 6.38
CA GLY A 299 15.87 31.80 6.15
C GLY A 299 15.03 30.53 5.96
N ASP A 300 15.49 29.61 5.13
CA ASP A 300 14.83 28.33 4.88
C ASP A 300 14.79 27.52 6.20
N VAL A 301 13.61 27.20 6.72
CA VAL A 301 13.39 26.44 7.98
C VAL A 301 13.67 24.94 7.84
N ASN A 302 14.57 24.58 6.94
CA ASN A 302 14.95 23.20 6.74
C ASN A 302 15.88 22.76 7.87
N PHE A 303 15.54 21.63 8.47
CA PHE A 303 16.34 20.95 9.47
C PHE A 303 16.98 19.72 8.88
N TYR A 304 17.98 19.19 9.58
CA TYR A 304 18.74 18.05 9.12
C TYR A 304 18.79 16.94 10.15
N ILE A 305 18.68 15.70 9.66
CA ILE A 305 18.78 14.50 10.50
C ILE A 305 19.96 13.66 10.01
N LYS A 306 20.80 13.22 10.95
CA LYS A 306 21.93 12.34 10.69
C LYS A 306 21.61 10.91 11.13
N ALA A 307 21.81 9.96 10.23
CA ALA A 307 21.72 8.54 10.51
C ALA A 307 22.87 7.75 9.84
N LYS A 308 23.13 6.53 10.31
CA LYS A 308 24.06 5.61 9.62
C LYS A 308 23.43 5.04 8.35
N ILE A 309 22.16 4.66 8.40
CA ILE A 309 21.36 4.11 7.29
C ILE A 309 20.12 4.97 7.01
N TYR A 310 19.73 5.08 5.74
CA TYR A 310 18.54 5.80 5.29
C TYR A 310 17.61 4.88 4.51
N VAL A 311 16.37 4.75 4.98
CA VAL A 311 15.31 3.95 4.34
C VAL A 311 14.23 4.88 3.78
N THR A 312 13.96 4.80 2.49
CA THR A 312 12.90 5.59 1.83
C THR A 312 11.68 4.71 1.57
N ALA A 313 10.68 4.82 2.44
CA ALA A 313 9.43 4.04 2.45
C ALA A 313 8.18 4.93 2.27
N ALA A 314 8.28 5.96 1.43
CA ALA A 314 7.25 6.99 1.24
C ALA A 314 6.18 6.62 0.18
N GLY A 315 6.08 5.35 -0.20
CA GLY A 315 5.14 4.87 -1.24
C GLY A 315 5.71 5.00 -2.66
N ALA A 316 5.01 4.40 -3.63
CA ALA A 316 5.53 4.23 -5.00
C ALA A 316 5.75 5.55 -5.76
N VAL A 317 5.06 6.63 -5.37
CA VAL A 317 5.21 7.95 -5.99
C VAL A 317 6.20 8.83 -5.24
N ALA A 318 6.07 8.97 -3.91
CA ALA A 318 6.91 9.91 -3.16
C ALA A 318 8.32 9.37 -2.86
N THR A 319 8.55 8.05 -2.81
CA THR A 319 9.91 7.49 -2.73
C THR A 319 10.78 7.98 -3.90
N PRO A 320 10.42 7.78 -5.17
CA PRO A 320 11.22 8.30 -6.28
C PRO A 320 11.19 9.84 -6.36
N GLN A 321 10.16 10.52 -5.82
CA GLN A 321 10.12 12.00 -5.75
C GLN A 321 11.24 12.55 -4.87
N ILE A 322 11.44 11.98 -3.68
CA ILE A 322 12.51 12.36 -2.74
C ILE A 322 13.88 12.09 -3.38
N LEU A 323 14.06 10.93 -4.01
CA LEU A 323 15.32 10.57 -4.68
C LEU A 323 15.61 11.49 -5.88
N ALA A 324 14.59 11.83 -6.68
CA ALA A 324 14.75 12.77 -7.79
C ALA A 324 15.10 14.18 -7.31
N ASN A 325 14.46 14.64 -6.23
CA ASN A 325 14.78 15.93 -5.60
C ASN A 325 16.17 15.96 -4.94
N SER A 326 16.76 14.79 -4.69
CA SER A 326 18.14 14.62 -4.22
C SER A 326 19.17 14.67 -5.36
N GLY A 327 18.73 14.80 -6.62
CA GLY A 327 19.61 14.83 -7.79
C GLY A 327 19.99 13.44 -8.31
N PHE A 328 19.33 12.37 -7.86
CA PHE A 328 19.73 11.00 -8.18
C PHE A 328 19.16 10.47 -9.49
N GLY A 329 18.34 11.24 -10.20
CA GLY A 329 17.71 10.84 -11.46
C GLY A 329 16.23 11.21 -11.50
N GLY A 330 15.44 10.49 -12.29
CA GLY A 330 13.97 10.61 -12.28
C GLY A 330 13.40 11.95 -12.77
N THR A 331 14.21 12.90 -13.25
CA THR A 331 13.70 14.15 -13.85
C THR A 331 13.34 13.96 -15.32
N ARG A 332 12.48 14.83 -15.86
CA ARG A 332 12.28 14.95 -17.33
C ARG A 332 13.65 15.07 -18.02
N ARG A 333 14.00 14.13 -18.92
CA ARG A 333 15.31 14.07 -19.60
C ARG A 333 15.44 15.21 -20.61
N PRO A 334 16.32 16.21 -20.42
CA PRO A 334 16.50 17.29 -21.39
C PRO A 334 17.75 17.11 -22.27
N ASP A 335 18.74 16.29 -21.88
CA ASP A 335 19.99 16.05 -22.62
C ASP A 335 20.76 14.85 -22.01
N GLU A 336 21.38 14.00 -22.84
CA GLU A 336 21.97 12.69 -22.46
C GLU A 336 23.42 12.74 -21.91
N ALA A 337 23.97 13.93 -21.64
CA ALA A 337 25.40 14.08 -21.36
C ALA A 337 25.86 13.63 -19.95
N VAL A 338 24.96 13.52 -18.97
CA VAL A 338 25.30 13.13 -17.59
C VAL A 338 24.42 11.97 -17.12
N VAL A 339 25.06 10.84 -16.81
CA VAL A 339 24.40 9.67 -16.22
C VAL A 339 24.18 9.95 -14.73
N PRO A 340 22.93 9.98 -14.24
CA PRO A 340 22.65 10.24 -12.84
C PRO A 340 22.99 9.02 -11.96
N PRO A 341 23.12 9.18 -10.63
CA PRO A 341 23.39 8.09 -9.70
C PRO A 341 22.41 6.89 -9.80
N ILE A 342 21.13 7.16 -10.11
CA ILE A 342 20.07 6.14 -10.29
C ILE A 342 19.39 6.34 -11.66
N PRO A 343 19.98 5.82 -12.75
CA PRO A 343 19.48 6.04 -14.12
C PRO A 343 18.07 5.52 -14.38
N MET A 344 17.67 4.47 -13.65
CA MET A 344 16.40 3.75 -13.84
C MET A 344 15.29 4.20 -12.89
N LEU A 345 15.51 5.26 -12.12
CA LEU A 345 14.52 5.81 -11.21
C LEU A 345 13.24 6.21 -11.95
N GLY A 346 12.11 5.63 -11.55
CA GLY A 346 10.80 5.92 -12.13
C GLY A 346 10.58 5.37 -13.53
N SER A 347 11.42 4.45 -14.03
CA SER A 347 11.19 3.76 -15.31
C SER A 347 10.61 2.35 -15.09
N HIS A 348 10.03 1.75 -16.13
CA HIS A 348 9.39 0.43 -16.07
C HIS A 348 8.25 0.34 -15.07
N ILE A 349 7.54 1.45 -14.85
CA ILE A 349 6.42 1.47 -13.92
C ILE A 349 5.30 0.53 -14.40
N THR A 350 4.60 -0.07 -13.45
CA THR A 350 3.48 -0.99 -13.70
C THR A 350 2.25 -0.52 -12.94
N GLU A 351 1.09 -0.56 -13.57
CA GLU A 351 -0.20 -0.42 -12.87
C GLU A 351 -1.22 -1.37 -13.50
N GLN A 352 -2.09 -1.92 -12.65
CA GLN A 352 -3.06 -2.94 -12.97
C GLN A 352 -4.28 -2.34 -13.68
N PRO A 353 -4.67 -2.85 -14.86
CA PRO A 353 -6.03 -2.62 -15.33
C PRO A 353 -7.02 -3.26 -14.34
N MET A 354 -8.03 -2.49 -13.95
CA MET A 354 -9.07 -2.92 -13.02
C MET A 354 -10.43 -2.94 -13.73
N ALA A 355 -11.09 -4.09 -13.73
CA ALA A 355 -12.48 -4.21 -14.13
C ALA A 355 -13.38 -4.27 -12.89
N PHE A 356 -14.57 -3.66 -12.99
CA PHE A 356 -15.53 -3.56 -11.90
C PHE A 356 -16.97 -3.76 -12.38
N CYS A 357 -17.78 -4.43 -11.57
CA CYS A 357 -19.23 -4.33 -11.60
C CYS A 357 -19.83 -4.65 -10.23
N GLN A 358 -21.13 -4.39 -10.08
CA GLN A 358 -21.93 -4.91 -8.97
C GLN A 358 -23.08 -5.75 -9.51
N VAL A 359 -23.47 -6.76 -8.74
CA VAL A 359 -24.66 -7.58 -9.01
C VAL A 359 -25.63 -7.56 -7.85
N VAL A 360 -26.90 -7.75 -8.18
CA VAL A 360 -27.98 -8.08 -7.24
C VAL A 360 -28.22 -9.58 -7.32
N LEU A 361 -28.06 -10.28 -6.17
CA LEU A 361 -28.12 -11.74 -6.09
C LEU A 361 -29.36 -12.32 -6.77
N LEU A 362 -29.19 -13.46 -7.46
CA LEU A 362 -30.27 -14.21 -8.08
C LEU A 362 -31.30 -14.63 -7.02
N ARG A 363 -32.58 -14.62 -7.42
CA ARG A 363 -33.69 -15.02 -6.53
C ARG A 363 -33.48 -16.42 -5.94
N GLU A 364 -33.02 -17.37 -6.74
CA GLU A 364 -32.79 -18.75 -6.28
C GLU A 364 -31.75 -18.83 -5.15
N LEU A 365 -30.68 -18.02 -5.23
CA LEU A 365 -29.66 -17.96 -4.18
C LEU A 365 -30.20 -17.36 -2.88
N VAL A 366 -31.10 -16.36 -2.99
CA VAL A 366 -31.73 -15.73 -1.82
C VAL A 366 -32.79 -16.64 -1.20
N GLU A 367 -33.59 -17.33 -2.01
CA GLU A 367 -34.62 -18.26 -1.52
C GLU A 367 -34.01 -19.52 -0.87
N ASP A 368 -32.86 -20.01 -1.37
CA ASP A 368 -32.12 -21.15 -0.78
C ASP A 368 -31.62 -20.87 0.64
N ILE A 369 -31.52 -19.61 1.08
CA ILE A 369 -31.10 -19.27 2.44
C ILE A 369 -32.04 -19.86 3.50
N LYS A 370 -33.33 -19.99 3.16
CA LYS A 370 -34.37 -20.61 4.02
C LYS A 370 -34.41 -22.13 3.87
N ASN A 371 -33.71 -22.69 2.90
CA ASN A 371 -33.56 -24.13 2.76
C ASN A 371 -32.44 -24.61 3.69
N PHE A 372 -32.85 -25.18 4.83
CA PHE A 372 -31.94 -25.58 5.89
C PHE A 372 -31.24 -26.91 5.65
N ASP A 373 -31.53 -27.59 4.54
CA ASP A 373 -30.83 -28.80 4.14
C ASP A 373 -29.33 -28.53 3.99
N ASN A 374 -28.51 -29.31 4.69
CA ASN A 374 -27.04 -29.20 4.70
C ASN A 374 -26.49 -27.83 5.18
N LYS A 375 -27.30 -26.98 5.83
CA LYS A 375 -26.82 -25.76 6.50
C LYS A 375 -26.47 -26.05 7.97
N PRO A 376 -25.46 -25.37 8.55
CA PRO A 376 -25.10 -25.54 9.95
C PRO A 376 -26.13 -24.91 10.89
N ASP A 377 -26.17 -25.33 12.15
CA ASP A 377 -27.22 -24.88 13.09
C ASP A 377 -27.20 -23.38 13.35
N TRP A 378 -26.02 -22.75 13.44
CA TRP A 378 -25.88 -21.30 13.61
C TRP A 378 -26.57 -20.49 12.50
N TRP A 379 -26.59 -21.03 11.27
CA TRP A 379 -27.25 -20.40 10.13
C TRP A 379 -28.76 -20.46 10.30
N LYS A 380 -29.27 -21.64 10.64
CA LYS A 380 -30.71 -21.88 10.84
C LYS A 380 -31.24 -20.99 11.96
N GLU A 381 -30.51 -20.93 13.08
CA GLU A 381 -30.83 -20.08 14.22
C GLU A 381 -30.88 -18.60 13.82
N ALA A 382 -29.87 -18.10 13.11
CA ALA A 382 -29.80 -16.70 12.69
C ALA A 382 -30.93 -16.32 11.71
N VAL A 383 -31.19 -17.15 10.70
CA VAL A 383 -32.25 -16.91 9.70
C VAL A 383 -33.64 -16.98 10.35
N THR A 384 -33.91 -18.00 11.16
CA THR A 384 -35.18 -18.14 11.88
C THR A 384 -35.44 -16.96 12.81
N ALA A 385 -34.44 -16.58 13.62
CA ALA A 385 -34.56 -15.44 14.53
C ALA A 385 -34.88 -14.13 13.78
N HIS A 386 -34.23 -13.90 12.63
CA HIS A 386 -34.51 -12.73 11.79
C HIS A 386 -35.93 -12.74 11.22
N ILE A 387 -36.38 -13.88 10.68
CA ILE A 387 -37.73 -14.02 10.11
C ILE A 387 -38.80 -13.87 11.19
N GLU A 388 -38.61 -14.45 12.38
CA GLU A 388 -39.54 -14.31 13.50
C GLU A 388 -39.66 -12.86 13.98
N ALA A 389 -38.53 -12.16 14.07
CA ALA A 389 -38.48 -10.77 14.54
C ALA A 389 -38.96 -9.77 13.49
N HIS A 390 -38.67 -10.00 12.20
CA HIS A 390 -38.77 -8.97 11.16
C HIS A 390 -39.51 -9.42 9.89
N GLY A 391 -39.86 -10.69 9.71
CA GLY A 391 -40.43 -11.23 8.46
C GLY A 391 -41.79 -10.67 8.05
N LYS A 392 -42.49 -9.94 8.94
CA LYS A 392 -43.71 -9.19 8.59
C LYS A 392 -43.42 -7.88 7.84
N THR A 393 -42.22 -7.33 8.01
CA THR A 393 -41.82 -6.01 7.49
C THR A 393 -40.62 -6.08 6.55
N ASP A 394 -39.76 -7.07 6.72
CA ASP A 394 -38.55 -7.29 5.92
C ASP A 394 -38.69 -8.58 5.10
N PRO A 395 -38.66 -8.49 3.76
CA PRO A 395 -38.82 -9.67 2.90
C PRO A 395 -37.56 -10.54 2.81
N LEU A 396 -36.39 -10.06 3.25
CA LEU A 396 -35.13 -10.80 3.14
C LEU A 396 -34.91 -11.74 4.33
N PRO A 397 -34.44 -12.98 4.12
CA PRO A 397 -34.10 -13.90 5.19
C PRO A 397 -32.72 -13.64 5.83
N ILE A 398 -32.00 -12.61 5.36
CA ILE A 398 -30.63 -12.30 5.77
C ILE A 398 -30.66 -11.34 6.98
N PRO A 399 -30.05 -11.70 8.12
CA PRO A 399 -29.94 -10.80 9.27
C PRO A 399 -29.34 -9.44 8.90
N PHE A 400 -29.82 -8.36 9.52
CA PHE A 400 -29.34 -7.00 9.22
C PHE A 400 -27.83 -6.80 9.41
N GLN A 401 -27.23 -7.51 10.38
CA GLN A 401 -25.81 -7.45 10.70
C GLN A 401 -25.02 -8.65 10.16
N ASP A 402 -25.58 -9.39 9.20
CA ASP A 402 -24.82 -10.44 8.51
C ASP A 402 -23.58 -9.80 7.87
N PRO A 403 -22.36 -10.32 8.04
CA PRO A 403 -21.17 -9.77 7.41
C PRO A 403 -21.16 -9.96 5.89
N GLU A 404 -20.37 -9.18 5.18
CA GLU A 404 -20.27 -9.20 3.72
C GLU A 404 -19.56 -10.45 3.16
N PRO A 405 -19.78 -10.79 1.87
CA PRO A 405 -18.95 -11.78 1.20
C PRO A 405 -17.50 -11.30 1.07
N GLN A 406 -16.56 -12.25 1.12
CA GLN A 406 -15.12 -12.03 1.02
C GLN A 406 -14.49 -13.22 0.30
N VAL A 407 -14.71 -13.33 -1.01
CA VAL A 407 -14.36 -14.50 -1.82
C VAL A 407 -13.35 -14.12 -2.89
N THR A 408 -12.45 -15.04 -3.22
CA THR A 408 -11.48 -14.89 -4.30
C THR A 408 -11.40 -16.17 -5.14
N ILE A 409 -11.24 -15.99 -6.44
CA ILE A 409 -10.68 -16.96 -7.35
C ILE A 409 -9.21 -16.56 -7.59
N PRO A 410 -8.23 -17.34 -7.11
CA PRO A 410 -6.83 -16.97 -7.18
C PRO A 410 -6.32 -16.80 -8.62
N PHE A 411 -5.28 -15.99 -8.76
CA PHE A 411 -4.49 -15.90 -9.97
C PHE A 411 -4.02 -17.29 -10.42
N SER A 412 -4.06 -17.56 -11.72
CA SER A 412 -3.50 -18.78 -12.31
C SER A 412 -2.86 -18.50 -13.67
N LYS A 413 -2.06 -19.44 -14.19
CA LYS A 413 -1.51 -19.33 -15.55
C LYS A 413 -2.61 -19.20 -16.62
N ALA A 414 -3.73 -19.90 -16.45
CA ALA A 414 -4.84 -19.88 -17.40
C ALA A 414 -5.72 -18.63 -17.27
N ARG A 415 -5.70 -17.97 -16.11
CA ARG A 415 -6.48 -16.76 -15.80
C ARG A 415 -5.58 -15.83 -14.99
N PRO A 416 -4.69 -15.08 -15.67
CA PRO A 416 -3.64 -14.30 -15.02
C PRO A 416 -4.15 -12.95 -14.52
N TRP A 417 -5.17 -13.00 -13.65
CA TRP A 417 -5.73 -11.86 -12.95
C TRP A 417 -6.14 -12.29 -11.54
N HIS A 418 -6.10 -11.34 -10.61
CA HIS A 418 -6.65 -11.51 -9.27
C HIS A 418 -8.13 -11.12 -9.24
N THR A 419 -8.91 -11.74 -8.36
CA THR A 419 -10.34 -11.45 -8.24
C THR A 419 -10.71 -11.21 -6.78
N GLN A 420 -11.57 -10.22 -6.56
CA GLN A 420 -12.24 -9.99 -5.28
C GLN A 420 -13.74 -9.96 -5.55
N ILE A 421 -14.46 -10.94 -5.02
CA ILE A 421 -15.92 -11.03 -5.03
C ILE A 421 -16.37 -10.79 -3.60
N HIS A 422 -16.73 -9.54 -3.31
CA HIS A 422 -16.86 -9.06 -1.94
C HIS A 422 -17.86 -7.91 -1.80
N ARG A 423 -17.86 -7.24 -0.66
CA ARG A 423 -18.33 -5.85 -0.58
C ARG A 423 -17.24 -5.00 0.01
N ASP A 424 -17.05 -3.84 -0.59
CA ASP A 424 -16.08 -2.88 -0.12
C ASP A 424 -16.74 -1.51 0.07
N ALA A 425 -16.07 -0.66 0.85
CA ALA A 425 -16.44 0.73 1.04
C ALA A 425 -16.07 1.61 -0.18
N PHE A 426 -16.04 1.04 -1.38
CA PHE A 426 -15.82 1.76 -2.63
C PHE A 426 -17.07 1.62 -3.49
N SER A 427 -17.96 2.61 -3.40
CA SER A 427 -19.09 2.70 -4.32
C SER A 427 -18.76 3.73 -5.40
N TYR A 428 -18.67 3.25 -6.64
CA TYR A 428 -18.41 4.09 -7.82
C TYR A 428 -19.70 4.47 -8.56
N GLY A 429 -20.85 3.92 -8.15
CA GLY A 429 -22.16 4.13 -8.79
C GLY A 429 -23.00 5.22 -8.13
N GLU A 430 -23.79 5.94 -8.93
CA GLU A 430 -24.70 7.01 -8.47
C GLU A 430 -26.03 6.48 -7.87
N VAL A 431 -26.29 5.18 -7.91
CA VAL A 431 -27.66 4.66 -7.74
C VAL A 431 -28.18 4.64 -6.30
N GLY A 432 -27.32 4.81 -5.31
CA GLY A 432 -27.74 5.03 -3.92
C GLY A 432 -28.71 3.95 -3.38
N PRO A 433 -29.44 4.23 -2.29
CA PRO A 433 -30.06 3.23 -1.39
C PRO A 433 -31.34 2.54 -1.92
N ARG A 434 -31.51 2.41 -3.25
CA ARG A 434 -32.74 1.83 -3.83
C ARG A 434 -32.75 0.31 -3.89
N VAL A 435 -31.61 -0.33 -3.65
CA VAL A 435 -31.47 -1.79 -3.52
C VAL A 435 -30.90 -2.09 -2.14
N ASP A 436 -31.45 -3.10 -1.46
CA ASP A 436 -30.97 -3.52 -0.15
C ASP A 436 -29.53 -4.03 -0.25
N SER A 437 -28.65 -3.50 0.60
CA SER A 437 -27.21 -3.78 0.56
C SER A 437 -26.88 -5.26 0.87
N ARG A 438 -27.81 -6.01 1.50
CA ARG A 438 -27.64 -7.44 1.82
C ARG A 438 -27.60 -8.33 0.58
N ILE A 439 -28.12 -7.87 -0.56
CA ILE A 439 -28.15 -8.64 -1.81
C ILE A 439 -27.25 -8.06 -2.89
N VAL A 440 -26.41 -7.08 -2.56
CA VAL A 440 -25.43 -6.48 -3.48
C VAL A 440 -24.06 -7.11 -3.25
N VAL A 441 -23.38 -7.48 -4.35
CA VAL A 441 -22.01 -8.02 -4.36
C VAL A 441 -21.17 -7.27 -5.39
N ASP A 442 -19.97 -6.87 -4.99
CA ASP A 442 -18.96 -6.25 -5.84
C ASP A 442 -18.06 -7.30 -6.47
N LEU A 443 -17.70 -7.09 -7.73
CA LEU A 443 -16.65 -7.83 -8.41
C LEU A 443 -15.56 -6.86 -8.83
N ARG A 444 -14.33 -7.08 -8.34
CA ARG A 444 -13.11 -6.34 -8.75
C ARG A 444 -12.09 -7.32 -9.30
N PHE A 445 -11.70 -7.14 -10.55
CA PHE A 445 -10.76 -8.01 -11.25
C PHE A 445 -9.53 -7.19 -11.65
N PHE A 446 -8.36 -7.69 -11.30
CA PHE A 446 -7.09 -6.97 -11.41
C PHE A 446 -6.14 -7.72 -12.35
N GLY A 447 -5.82 -7.11 -13.48
CA GLY A 447 -4.93 -7.70 -14.48
C GLY A 447 -3.47 -7.39 -14.18
N LYS A 448 -2.57 -8.26 -14.65
CA LYS A 448 -1.13 -7.95 -14.66
C LYS A 448 -0.78 -7.05 -15.84
N GLN A 449 0.14 -6.10 -15.63
CA GLN A 449 0.74 -5.34 -16.72
C GLN A 449 2.25 -5.30 -16.58
N LYS A 450 2.96 -5.51 -17.70
CA LYS A 450 4.42 -5.50 -17.72
C LYS A 450 4.96 -4.08 -17.84
N GLY A 451 6.03 -3.80 -17.12
CA GLY A 451 6.75 -2.53 -17.21
C GLY A 451 7.49 -2.41 -18.54
N SER A 452 7.51 -1.22 -19.12
CA SER A 452 8.28 -0.87 -20.31
C SER A 452 9.23 0.29 -19.98
N PRO A 453 10.43 0.39 -20.60
CA PRO A 453 11.31 1.55 -20.40
C PRO A 453 10.61 2.90 -20.68
N THR A 454 9.63 2.89 -21.57
CA THR A 454 8.81 4.05 -21.95
C THR A 454 7.70 4.37 -20.96
N ASN A 455 7.35 3.43 -20.08
CA ASN A 455 6.40 3.68 -18.99
C ASN A 455 7.17 4.31 -17.82
N ARG A 456 6.94 5.60 -17.60
CA ARG A 456 7.72 6.43 -16.68
C ARG A 456 6.84 7.23 -15.71
N LEU A 457 7.32 7.34 -14.48
CA LEU A 457 7.01 8.39 -13.52
C LEU A 457 8.25 9.25 -13.41
N PHE A 458 8.14 10.52 -13.75
CA PHE A 458 9.25 11.47 -13.64
C PHE A 458 8.78 12.77 -13.02
N PHE A 459 9.74 13.62 -12.65
CA PHE A 459 9.49 14.81 -11.86
C PHE A 459 9.92 16.08 -12.59
N GLU A 460 9.06 17.09 -12.53
CA GLU A 460 9.27 18.37 -13.19
C GLU A 460 10.18 19.28 -12.37
N LYS A 461 11.16 19.92 -13.03
CA LYS A 461 12.12 20.80 -12.35
C LYS A 461 11.53 22.16 -11.96
N ASN A 462 10.60 22.67 -12.78
CA ASN A 462 10.07 24.03 -12.67
C ASN A 462 8.58 24.05 -12.28
N LEU A 463 8.06 22.94 -11.78
CA LEU A 463 6.70 22.82 -11.29
C LEU A 463 6.73 21.99 -10.01
N THR A 464 6.12 22.51 -8.96
CA THR A 464 6.05 21.84 -7.67
C THR A 464 4.62 21.44 -7.33
N ASP A 465 4.48 20.37 -6.56
CA ASP A 465 3.22 19.97 -5.96
C ASP A 465 2.81 20.92 -4.80
N ALA A 466 1.67 20.62 -4.17
CA ALA A 466 1.13 21.41 -3.05
C ALA A 466 2.06 21.47 -1.82
N TYR A 467 3.06 20.60 -1.74
CA TYR A 467 4.04 20.53 -0.68
C TYR A 467 5.40 21.06 -1.13
N GLY A 468 5.50 21.76 -2.26
CA GLY A 468 6.76 22.34 -2.74
C GLY A 468 7.79 21.31 -3.21
N MET A 469 7.39 20.06 -3.45
CA MET A 469 8.25 19.02 -4.02
C MET A 469 8.09 18.98 -5.55
N PRO A 470 9.07 18.50 -6.33
CA PRO A 470 8.95 18.37 -7.78
C PRO A 470 7.67 17.64 -8.19
N GLN A 471 6.88 18.24 -9.09
CA GLN A 471 5.58 17.71 -9.52
C GLN A 471 5.78 16.37 -10.24
N PRO A 472 5.10 15.30 -9.82
CA PRO A 472 5.07 14.03 -10.56
C PRO A 472 4.29 14.14 -11.87
N THR A 473 4.84 13.57 -12.93
CA THR A 473 4.23 13.44 -14.26
C THR A 473 4.37 12.00 -14.74
N PHE A 474 3.29 11.46 -15.30
CA PHE A 474 3.25 10.13 -15.89
C PHE A 474 3.41 10.19 -17.41
N GLU A 475 4.14 9.21 -17.92
CA GLU A 475 4.04 8.72 -19.29
C GLU A 475 3.75 7.23 -19.19
N TYR A 476 2.49 6.86 -19.23
CA TYR A 476 2.05 5.48 -19.08
C TYR A 476 1.06 5.11 -20.17
N ILE A 477 1.44 4.10 -20.96
CA ILE A 477 0.53 3.46 -21.91
C ILE A 477 0.58 1.96 -21.61
N PRO A 478 -0.57 1.31 -21.33
CA PRO A 478 -0.64 -0.13 -21.21
C PRO A 478 0.02 -0.82 -22.42
N THR A 479 0.94 -1.76 -22.18
CA THR A 479 1.54 -2.56 -23.25
C THR A 479 0.49 -3.44 -23.93
N THR A 480 0.69 -3.75 -25.21
CA THR A 480 -0.18 -4.66 -25.97
C THR A 480 0.02 -6.14 -25.61
N GLU A 481 1.14 -6.50 -24.98
CA GLU A 481 1.48 -7.87 -24.56
C GLU A 481 0.44 -8.48 -23.60
N GLY A 482 -0.34 -7.65 -22.88
CA GLY A 482 -1.41 -8.06 -21.97
C GLY A 482 -2.83 -7.65 -22.37
N ALA A 483 -3.02 -7.12 -23.59
CA ALA A 483 -4.32 -6.60 -24.02
C ALA A 483 -5.39 -7.71 -24.13
N GLU A 484 -5.01 -8.86 -24.69
CA GLU A 484 -5.91 -10.03 -24.78
C GLU A 484 -6.28 -10.60 -23.40
N ASP A 485 -5.31 -10.67 -22.48
CA ASP A 485 -5.56 -11.07 -21.09
C ASP A 485 -6.56 -10.10 -20.42
N THR A 486 -6.44 -8.80 -20.69
CA THR A 486 -7.33 -7.77 -20.12
C THR A 486 -8.76 -7.91 -20.65
N GLN A 487 -8.95 -8.19 -21.95
CA GLN A 487 -10.28 -8.46 -22.49
C GLN A 487 -10.85 -9.78 -21.96
N ARG A 488 -10.03 -10.82 -21.84
CA ARG A 488 -10.45 -12.10 -21.24
C ARG A 488 -10.83 -11.94 -19.76
N MET A 489 -10.13 -11.08 -19.02
CA MET A 489 -10.47 -10.75 -17.64
C MET A 489 -11.86 -10.12 -17.53
N MET A 490 -12.19 -9.17 -18.42
CA MET A 490 -13.54 -8.59 -18.48
C MET A 490 -14.60 -9.65 -18.78
N ASN A 491 -14.34 -10.54 -19.75
CA ASN A 491 -15.27 -11.63 -20.09
C ASN A 491 -15.43 -12.64 -18.92
N ASP A 492 -14.37 -12.92 -18.19
CA ASP A 492 -14.39 -13.80 -17.02
C ASP A 492 -15.17 -13.16 -15.85
N MET A 493 -15.01 -11.84 -15.65
CA MET A 493 -15.80 -11.09 -14.66
C MET A 493 -17.29 -11.12 -14.98
N THR A 494 -17.68 -10.95 -16.25
CA THR A 494 -19.09 -11.00 -16.65
C THR A 494 -19.68 -12.40 -16.55
N ASP A 495 -18.93 -13.46 -16.89
CA ASP A 495 -19.36 -14.85 -16.68
C ASP A 495 -19.61 -15.12 -15.18
N ILE A 496 -18.66 -14.76 -14.31
CA ILE A 496 -18.78 -14.95 -12.85
C ILE A 496 -19.92 -14.12 -12.27
N ALA A 497 -20.07 -12.86 -12.69
CA ALA A 497 -21.16 -11.99 -12.27
C ALA A 497 -22.53 -12.63 -12.58
N ASN A 498 -22.70 -13.16 -13.79
CA ASN A 498 -23.95 -13.78 -14.23
C ASN A 498 -24.28 -15.10 -13.49
N LYS A 499 -23.32 -15.74 -12.81
CA LYS A 499 -23.60 -16.86 -11.89
C LYS A 499 -24.19 -16.41 -10.56
N LEU A 500 -23.95 -15.17 -10.18
CA LEU A 500 -24.34 -14.63 -8.88
C LEU A 500 -25.60 -13.78 -8.95
N GLY A 501 -25.78 -12.99 -10.01
CA GLY A 501 -26.84 -11.99 -10.05
C GLY A 501 -26.95 -11.20 -11.34
N ALA A 502 -28.00 -10.39 -11.44
CA ALA A 502 -28.15 -9.38 -12.49
C ALA A 502 -27.33 -8.12 -12.13
N TYR A 503 -26.78 -7.43 -13.12
CA TYR A 503 -26.02 -6.20 -12.86
C TYR A 503 -26.88 -5.15 -12.16
N LEU A 504 -26.32 -4.51 -11.14
CA LEU A 504 -26.92 -3.35 -10.51
C LEU A 504 -26.84 -2.17 -11.50
N PRO A 505 -27.97 -1.51 -11.85
CA PRO A 505 -27.94 -0.34 -12.73
C PRO A 505 -26.96 0.72 -12.22
N GLY A 506 -26.20 1.34 -13.12
CA GLY A 506 -25.14 2.31 -12.79
C GLY A 506 -23.85 1.68 -12.22
N SER A 507 -23.76 0.36 -12.18
CA SER A 507 -22.55 -0.40 -11.84
C SER A 507 -22.39 -1.61 -12.75
N GLU A 508 -22.73 -1.42 -14.03
CA GLU A 508 -22.49 -2.37 -15.11
C GLU A 508 -20.97 -2.60 -15.32
N PRO A 509 -20.57 -3.74 -15.94
CA PRO A 509 -19.18 -4.05 -16.23
C PRO A 509 -18.44 -2.93 -16.96
N GLN A 510 -17.36 -2.44 -16.34
CA GLN A 510 -16.54 -1.36 -16.87
C GLN A 510 -15.08 -1.51 -16.45
N PHE A 511 -14.18 -0.92 -17.23
CA PHE A 511 -12.82 -0.66 -16.78
C PHE A 511 -12.78 0.64 -15.98
N MET A 512 -12.04 0.62 -14.89
CA MET A 512 -11.84 1.78 -14.05
C MET A 512 -10.73 2.67 -14.60
N THR A 513 -10.75 3.96 -14.24
CA THR A 513 -9.70 4.91 -14.63
C THR A 513 -8.31 4.38 -14.25
N PRO A 514 -7.31 4.42 -15.15
CA PRO A 514 -5.95 3.97 -14.84
C PRO A 514 -5.38 4.63 -13.58
N GLY A 515 -4.76 3.83 -12.71
CA GLY A 515 -4.26 4.27 -11.39
C GLY A 515 -5.25 4.08 -10.24
N LEU A 516 -6.54 3.82 -10.49
CA LEU A 516 -7.53 3.68 -9.41
C LEU A 516 -7.33 2.42 -8.55
N ALA A 517 -6.57 1.43 -9.05
CA ALA A 517 -6.19 0.26 -8.26
C ALA A 517 -5.20 0.62 -7.13
N LEU A 518 -4.45 1.72 -7.27
CA LEU A 518 -3.42 2.17 -6.32
C LEU A 518 -2.36 1.09 -6.05
N HIS A 519 -2.05 0.31 -7.08
CA HIS A 519 -1.11 -0.80 -7.03
C HIS A 519 0.16 -0.53 -7.86
N LEU A 520 0.46 0.75 -8.11
CA LEU A 520 1.67 1.21 -8.79
C LEU A 520 2.93 0.52 -8.26
N GLY A 521 3.62 -0.16 -9.19
CA GLY A 521 4.86 -0.89 -8.95
C GLY A 521 6.00 -0.40 -9.86
N GLY A 522 7.20 -0.92 -9.62
CA GLY A 522 8.35 -0.73 -10.50
C GLY A 522 9.10 0.60 -10.41
N THR A 523 8.57 1.61 -9.72
CA THR A 523 9.16 2.96 -9.68
C THR A 523 10.55 3.05 -9.04
N THR A 524 10.90 2.07 -8.20
CA THR A 524 12.22 1.86 -7.59
C THR A 524 12.61 0.39 -7.65
N ARG A 525 12.35 -0.26 -8.80
CA ARG A 525 12.41 -1.72 -8.97
C ARG A 525 13.74 -2.34 -8.56
N LEU A 526 13.66 -3.51 -7.94
CA LEU A 526 14.82 -4.30 -7.53
C LEU A 526 15.20 -5.34 -8.59
N GLY A 527 16.43 -5.84 -8.56
CA GLY A 527 16.86 -6.96 -9.40
C GLY A 527 18.08 -7.70 -8.88
N LEU A 528 18.50 -8.68 -9.68
CA LEU A 528 19.79 -9.33 -9.50
C LEU A 528 20.89 -8.46 -10.11
N GLY A 529 22.16 -8.75 -9.78
CA GLY A 529 23.28 -7.98 -10.33
C GLY A 529 23.37 -7.98 -11.86
N GLY A 530 22.87 -9.03 -12.53
CA GLY A 530 22.74 -9.07 -13.99
C GLY A 530 21.79 -8.02 -14.56
N ASP A 531 20.88 -7.50 -13.73
CA ASP A 531 19.83 -6.53 -14.08
C ASP A 531 20.16 -5.10 -13.61
N ILE A 532 21.40 -4.84 -13.16
CA ILE A 532 21.80 -3.54 -12.59
C ILE A 532 21.53 -2.35 -13.52
N LYS A 533 21.58 -2.57 -14.84
CA LYS A 533 21.30 -1.54 -15.85
C LYS A 533 19.82 -1.18 -15.98
N GLU A 534 18.93 -2.01 -15.44
CA GLU A 534 17.48 -1.88 -15.57
C GLU A 534 16.80 -1.66 -14.20
N THR A 535 17.54 -1.64 -13.10
CA THR A 535 17.00 -1.65 -11.73
C THR A 535 17.63 -0.57 -10.85
N VAL A 536 16.97 -0.25 -9.74
CA VAL A 536 17.39 0.78 -8.77
C VAL A 536 18.21 0.18 -7.63
N GLY A 537 17.93 -1.05 -7.22
CA GLY A 537 18.65 -1.71 -6.15
C GLY A 537 18.63 -3.24 -6.24
N ASN A 538 19.34 -3.89 -5.33
CA ASN A 538 19.34 -5.35 -5.19
C ASN A 538 18.11 -5.85 -4.40
N PHE A 539 17.90 -7.16 -4.32
CA PHE A 539 16.81 -7.74 -3.52
C PHE A 539 17.01 -7.72 -1.99
N ASN A 540 18.04 -7.04 -1.49
CA ASN A 540 18.11 -6.58 -0.11
C ASN A 540 17.62 -5.11 0.02
N SER A 541 17.02 -4.58 -1.04
CA SER A 541 16.53 -3.21 -1.17
C SER A 541 17.58 -2.11 -1.07
N GLN A 542 18.87 -2.47 -1.14
CA GLN A 542 19.97 -1.51 -1.15
C GLN A 542 20.12 -0.92 -2.55
N VAL A 543 20.15 0.41 -2.66
CA VAL A 543 20.30 1.11 -3.94
C VAL A 543 21.70 0.84 -4.51
N TRP A 544 21.78 0.53 -5.81
CA TRP A 544 23.04 0.22 -6.47
C TRP A 544 24.07 1.34 -6.31
N ASN A 545 25.32 1.00 -6.04
CA ASN A 545 26.42 1.92 -5.76
C ASN A 545 26.26 2.80 -4.51
N PHE A 546 25.16 2.71 -3.77
CA PHE A 546 25.00 3.38 -2.48
C PHE A 546 25.40 2.45 -1.33
N THR A 547 26.10 3.02 -0.37
CA THR A 547 26.61 2.34 0.84
C THR A 547 25.55 2.18 1.93
N ASN A 548 24.60 3.13 2.02
CA ASN A 548 23.69 3.25 3.15
C ASN A 548 22.26 3.71 2.81
N LEU A 549 21.86 3.62 1.54
CA LEU A 549 20.53 4.01 1.07
C LEU A 549 19.69 2.79 0.66
N PHE A 550 18.48 2.72 1.19
CA PHE A 550 17.51 1.65 0.95
C PHE A 550 16.17 2.22 0.49
N VAL A 551 15.46 1.46 -0.35
CA VAL A 551 14.12 1.82 -0.87
C VAL A 551 13.10 0.76 -0.49
N ALA A 552 11.85 1.17 -0.26
CA ALA A 552 10.82 0.23 0.19
C ALA A 552 9.42 0.56 -0.34
N GLY A 553 8.58 -0.47 -0.39
CA GLY A 553 7.19 -0.39 -0.85
C GLY A 553 6.99 -0.95 -2.25
N ASN A 554 5.77 -0.77 -2.79
CA ASN A 554 5.35 -1.42 -4.04
C ASN A 554 6.24 -1.07 -5.25
N GLY A 555 6.86 0.12 -5.23
CA GLY A 555 7.83 0.55 -6.23
C GLY A 555 9.03 -0.40 -6.40
N THR A 556 9.34 -1.21 -5.38
CA THR A 556 10.45 -2.20 -5.40
C THR A 556 10.14 -3.45 -6.23
N ILE A 557 8.86 -3.73 -6.52
CA ILE A 557 8.44 -4.94 -7.22
C ILE A 557 8.75 -4.80 -8.73
N PRO A 558 9.60 -5.67 -9.32
CA PRO A 558 10.02 -5.54 -10.72
C PRO A 558 9.15 -6.29 -11.74
N THR A 559 8.23 -7.15 -11.27
CA THR A 559 7.43 -8.08 -12.07
C THR A 559 6.05 -7.52 -12.42
N ALA A 560 5.37 -8.16 -13.39
CA ALA A 560 3.97 -7.90 -13.66
C ALA A 560 3.10 -8.72 -12.69
N PHE A 561 2.21 -8.07 -11.94
CA PHE A 561 1.35 -8.72 -10.96
C PHE A 561 -0.09 -8.20 -11.02
N GLY A 562 -1.06 -9.06 -10.72
CA GLY A 562 -2.47 -8.73 -10.55
C GLY A 562 -2.93 -8.78 -9.09
N ALA A 563 -2.29 -9.61 -8.25
CA ALA A 563 -2.58 -9.67 -6.81
C ALA A 563 -2.22 -8.37 -6.07
N ASN A 564 -2.85 -8.11 -4.92
CA ASN A 564 -2.53 -6.92 -4.10
C ASN A 564 -1.08 -6.99 -3.58
N PRO A 565 -0.27 -5.91 -3.71
CA PRO A 565 1.18 -5.99 -3.55
C PRO A 565 1.70 -5.88 -2.12
N THR A 566 0.91 -5.39 -1.15
CA THR A 566 1.40 -4.99 0.17
C THR A 566 2.11 -6.12 0.91
N LEU A 567 1.56 -7.34 0.89
CA LEU A 567 2.18 -8.48 1.58
C LEU A 567 3.55 -8.84 0.98
N THR A 568 3.68 -8.78 -0.35
CA THR A 568 4.96 -8.97 -1.05
C THR A 568 5.96 -7.85 -0.71
N SER A 569 5.50 -6.60 -0.62
CA SER A 569 6.33 -5.48 -0.18
C SER A 569 6.84 -5.65 1.26
N MET A 570 6.05 -6.23 2.16
CA MET A 570 6.49 -6.58 3.52
C MET A 570 7.57 -7.67 3.51
N CYS A 571 7.45 -8.67 2.64
CA CYS A 571 8.46 -9.73 2.49
C CYS A 571 9.84 -9.14 2.10
N LEU A 572 9.87 -8.25 1.11
CA LEU A 572 11.10 -7.55 0.70
C LEU A 572 11.65 -6.66 1.82
N ALA A 573 10.77 -6.05 2.62
CA ALA A 573 11.20 -5.26 3.78
C ALA A 573 11.92 -6.11 4.84
N PHE A 574 11.49 -7.35 5.12
CA PHE A 574 12.19 -8.22 6.07
C PHE A 574 13.61 -8.56 5.63
N ARG A 575 13.80 -8.89 4.36
CA ARG A 575 15.14 -9.11 3.78
C ARG A 575 16.03 -7.88 3.95
N SER A 576 15.48 -6.71 3.67
CA SER A 576 16.18 -5.44 3.81
C SER A 576 16.56 -5.14 5.26
N VAL A 577 15.64 -5.32 6.23
CA VAL A 577 15.94 -5.15 7.66
C VAL A 577 17.05 -6.10 8.10
N HIS A 578 17.03 -7.36 7.66
CA HIS A 578 18.10 -8.29 7.96
C HIS A 578 19.45 -7.76 7.47
N LYS A 579 19.52 -7.33 6.20
CA LYS A 579 20.74 -6.72 5.64
C LYS A 579 21.20 -5.49 6.42
N ILE A 580 20.28 -4.59 6.78
CA ILE A 580 20.59 -3.41 7.59
C ILE A 580 21.18 -3.80 8.94
N SER A 581 20.61 -4.81 9.61
CA SER A 581 21.12 -5.31 10.89
C SER A 581 22.54 -5.88 10.76
N GLU A 582 22.85 -6.60 9.67
CA GLU A 582 24.21 -7.07 9.41
C GLU A 582 25.21 -5.91 9.26
N LEU A 583 24.85 -4.90 8.45
CA LEU A 583 25.69 -3.72 8.21
C LEU A 583 25.95 -2.95 9.51
N LEU A 584 24.91 -2.71 10.31
CA LEU A 584 25.02 -2.02 11.60
C LEU A 584 25.80 -2.82 12.64
N THR A 585 25.72 -4.16 12.62
CA THR A 585 26.45 -5.02 13.54
C THR A 585 27.95 -5.06 13.21
N LYS A 586 28.30 -5.05 11.92
CA LYS A 586 29.69 -5.00 11.45
C LYS A 586 30.26 -3.57 11.49
N ASP A 587 29.39 -2.56 11.52
CA ASP A 587 29.72 -1.14 11.30
C ASP A 587 30.47 -0.91 9.96
N GLU A 588 30.10 -1.71 8.95
CA GLU A 588 30.66 -1.68 7.60
C GLU A 588 29.54 -1.43 6.60
N PHE A 589 29.75 -0.45 5.70
CA PHE A 589 28.74 0.00 4.74
C PHE A 589 29.27 -0.08 3.30
N PRO A 590 29.54 -1.28 2.76
CA PRO A 590 29.98 -1.40 1.37
C PRO A 590 28.86 -0.98 0.40
N PRO A 591 29.21 -0.36 -0.74
CA PRO A 591 28.23 -0.04 -1.78
C PRO A 591 27.70 -1.33 -2.40
N ALA A 592 26.39 -1.38 -2.71
CA ALA A 592 25.83 -2.52 -3.43
C ALA A 592 26.40 -2.62 -4.85
N ARG A 593 26.88 -3.81 -5.24
CA ARG A 593 27.49 -4.10 -6.54
C ARG A 593 26.82 -5.27 -7.26
N ALA A 594 27.04 -5.38 -8.57
CA ALA A 594 26.43 -6.42 -9.40
C ALA A 594 26.98 -7.82 -9.07
N GLU A 595 28.20 -7.89 -8.57
CA GLU A 595 28.88 -9.11 -8.14
C GLU A 595 28.44 -9.60 -6.75
N ASP A 596 27.67 -8.81 -6.00
CA ASP A 596 27.20 -9.20 -4.68
C ASP A 596 26.33 -10.46 -4.74
N VAL A 597 26.67 -11.44 -3.92
CA VAL A 597 25.90 -12.68 -3.79
C VAL A 597 24.82 -12.47 -2.73
N LEU A 598 23.56 -12.67 -3.12
CA LEU A 598 22.45 -12.68 -2.18
C LEU A 598 22.50 -13.91 -1.28
N GLU A 599 22.30 -13.69 0.01
CA GLU A 599 22.16 -14.74 1.01
C GLU A 599 20.69 -14.93 1.41
N LEU A 600 20.38 -16.10 1.96
CA LEU A 600 19.06 -16.41 2.52
C LEU A 600 18.85 -15.60 3.79
N THR A 601 17.61 -15.23 4.06
CA THR A 601 17.27 -14.69 5.37
C THR A 601 17.37 -15.83 6.39
N PRO A 602 18.19 -15.72 7.46
CA PRO A 602 18.25 -16.74 8.49
C PRO A 602 16.88 -16.93 9.12
N LYS A 603 16.42 -18.17 9.23
CA LYS A 603 15.11 -18.47 9.85
C LYS A 603 15.06 -17.93 11.28
N GLU A 604 16.19 -17.98 11.98
CA GLU A 604 16.36 -17.49 13.34
C GLU A 604 16.02 -16.00 13.47
N PHE A 605 16.30 -15.20 12.44
CA PHE A 605 15.98 -13.78 12.39
C PHE A 605 14.46 -13.52 12.43
N LEU A 606 13.65 -14.47 11.92
CA LEU A 606 12.20 -14.37 11.84
C LEU A 606 11.47 -15.28 12.85
N ASN A 607 12.19 -15.94 13.76
CA ASN A 607 11.58 -16.84 14.75
C ASN A 607 10.53 -16.16 15.63
N TRP A 608 10.68 -14.86 15.91
CA TRP A 608 9.71 -14.07 16.68
C TRP A 608 8.30 -14.08 16.04
N ALA A 609 8.20 -14.32 14.73
CA ALA A 609 6.92 -14.40 14.03
C ALA A 609 6.19 -15.74 14.26
N PHE A 610 6.91 -16.76 14.73
CA PHE A 610 6.43 -18.15 14.82
C PHE A 610 6.41 -18.70 16.25
N ASP A 611 6.90 -17.94 17.22
CA ASP A 611 6.98 -18.33 18.63
C ASP A 611 6.09 -17.43 19.49
N PRO A 612 4.89 -17.89 19.89
CA PRO A 612 3.99 -17.14 20.78
C PRO A 612 4.58 -16.79 22.16
N THR A 613 5.68 -17.43 22.55
CA THR A 613 6.39 -17.13 23.80
C THR A 613 7.43 -16.01 23.64
N ASP A 614 7.78 -15.64 22.40
CA ASP A 614 8.65 -14.52 22.13
C ASP A 614 7.95 -13.21 22.54
N PRO A 615 8.59 -12.33 23.35
CA PRO A 615 8.00 -11.05 23.71
C PRO A 615 7.58 -10.20 22.49
N ASN A 616 8.27 -10.36 21.36
CA ASN A 616 8.01 -9.61 20.13
C ASN A 616 6.95 -10.25 19.24
N PHE A 617 6.41 -11.41 19.62
CA PHE A 617 5.33 -12.06 18.88
C PHE A 617 4.13 -11.11 18.69
N PRO A 618 3.63 -10.94 17.46
CA PRO A 618 2.54 -10.03 17.16
C PRO A 618 1.19 -10.64 17.57
N ASN A 619 0.84 -10.53 18.85
CA ASN A 619 -0.45 -11.04 19.33
C ASN A 619 -1.60 -10.08 18.97
N HIS A 620 -2.26 -10.34 17.83
CA HIS A 620 -3.34 -9.51 17.31
C HIS A 620 -4.65 -9.61 18.11
N ARG A 621 -4.88 -10.71 18.85
CA ARG A 621 -6.13 -10.93 19.59
C ARG A 621 -6.14 -10.34 21.00
N LEU A 622 -4.97 -9.98 21.54
CA LEU A 622 -4.84 -9.40 22.88
C LEU A 622 -4.82 -7.87 22.90
N ARG A 623 -4.86 -7.21 21.73
CA ARG A 623 -4.93 -5.76 21.67
C ARG A 623 -6.29 -5.32 22.17
N GLN A 624 -6.31 -4.86 23.42
CA GLN A 624 -7.49 -4.24 24.00
C GLN A 624 -7.80 -2.99 23.15
N PRO A 625 -9.04 -2.85 22.63
CA PRO A 625 -9.48 -1.57 22.11
C PRO A 625 -9.28 -0.55 23.23
N HIS A 626 -8.35 0.40 23.06
CA HIS A 626 -8.03 1.36 24.11
C HIS A 626 -9.32 2.08 24.55
N ARG A 627 -9.50 2.30 25.85
CA ARG A 627 -10.73 2.90 26.40
C ARG A 627 -10.57 4.36 26.84
N SER A 628 -9.34 4.87 26.86
CA SER A 628 -9.02 6.26 27.23
C SER A 628 -8.22 6.94 26.12
N VAL A 629 -8.51 8.22 25.88
CA VAL A 629 -7.75 9.15 25.02
C VAL A 629 -6.89 10.01 25.93
#